data_AF-A0A7Y8ALM3-F1
#
_entry.id   AF-A0A7Y8ALM3-F1
#
_cell.length_a   1.000
_cell.length_b   1.000
_cell.length_c   1.000
_cell.angle_alpha   90.00
_cell.angle_beta   90.00
_cell.angle_gamma   90.00
#
_symmetry.space_group_name_H-M   'P 1'
#
loop_
_entity.id
_entity.type
_entity.pdbx_description
1 polymer ?
#
loop_
_entity_poly.entity_id
_entity_poly.type
_entity_poly.pdbx_seq_one_letter_code
_entity_poly.pdbx_strand_id
1 'polypeptide(L)'
;MVNQAQIPDLANLKRVAEAAENTFAELCKSGGDELAEAWDKAELEFMDVANSTAVLALISEIQALRKEADRYRWLRDKSESGHSFYLSVPLWLSGIRFRKEDVDAGIDTAMGSGEPS
;
A
#
# COMPACT_ATOMS: atom_id res chain seq x y z
N MET A 1 -9.78 3.75 -9.72
CA MET A 1 -8.35 4.07 -9.83
C MET A 1 -8.03 5.09 -8.75
N VAL A 2 -7.23 4.73 -7.75
CA VAL A 2 -6.64 5.73 -6.85
C VAL A 2 -5.64 6.50 -7.69
N ASN A 3 -5.81 7.80 -7.81
CA ASN A 3 -4.92 8.63 -8.61
C ASN A 3 -3.57 8.67 -7.88
N GLN A 4 -2.50 8.14 -8.48
CA GLN A 4 -1.16 8.14 -7.86
C GLN A 4 -0.68 9.55 -7.49
N ALA A 5 -1.26 10.59 -8.11
CA ALA A 5 -1.00 12.00 -7.79
C ALA A 5 -1.58 12.47 -6.43
N GLN A 6 -2.35 11.66 -5.72
CA GLN A 6 -2.93 11.99 -4.39
C GLN A 6 -2.31 11.22 -3.23
N ILE A 7 -1.34 10.34 -3.50
CA ILE A 7 -0.64 9.60 -2.44
C ILE A 7 0.42 10.55 -1.86
N PRO A 8 0.41 10.82 -0.54
CA PRO A 8 1.42 11.65 0.09
C PRO A 8 2.81 11.05 -0.10
N ASP A 9 3.83 11.90 -0.25
CA ASP A 9 5.22 11.45 -0.32
C ASP A 9 5.57 10.69 0.97
N LEU A 10 5.70 9.36 0.84
CA LEU A 10 5.99 8.45 1.94
C LEU A 10 7.32 8.76 2.62
N ALA A 11 8.31 9.24 1.87
CA ALA A 11 9.61 9.59 2.43
C ALA A 11 9.49 10.83 3.33
N ASN A 12 8.74 11.84 2.88
CA ASN A 12 8.48 13.03 3.67
C ASN A 12 7.60 12.71 4.90
N LEU A 13 6.51 11.96 4.73
CA LEU A 13 5.64 11.55 5.85
C LEU A 13 6.41 10.80 6.93
N LYS A 14 7.28 9.85 6.53
CA LYS A 14 8.14 9.13 7.46
C LYS A 14 9.08 10.08 8.20
N ARG A 15 9.75 10.98 7.48
CA ARG A 15 10.68 11.96 8.07
C ARG A 15 9.98 12.86 9.12
N VAL A 16 8.79 13.39 8.82
CA VAL A 16 8.07 14.27 9.77
C VAL A 16 7.52 13.49 10.96
N ALA A 17 7.08 12.23 10.77
CA ALA A 17 6.64 11.39 11.87
C ALA A 17 7.80 11.06 12.83
N GLU A 18 8.96 10.67 12.29
CA GLU A 18 10.16 10.41 13.09
C GLU A 18 10.65 11.67 13.82
N ALA A 19 10.58 12.84 13.18
CA ALA A 19 10.93 14.11 13.81
C ALA A 19 10.00 14.41 15.01
N ALA A 20 8.69 14.31 14.83
CA ALA A 20 7.71 14.55 15.91
C ALA A 20 7.91 13.59 17.09
N GLU A 21 8.13 12.30 16.82
CA GLU A 21 8.38 11.30 17.86
C GLU A 21 9.68 11.56 18.64
N ASN A 22 10.77 11.88 17.92
CA ASN A 22 12.06 12.15 18.53
C ASN A 22 12.03 13.41 19.39
N THR A 23 11.46 14.51 18.89
CA THR A 23 11.39 15.77 19.64
C THR A 23 10.50 15.63 20.87
N PHE A 24 9.38 14.90 20.77
CA PHE A 24 8.56 14.58 21.95
C PHE A 24 9.34 13.76 22.99
N ALA A 25 10.08 12.74 22.55
CA ALA A 25 10.89 11.92 23.44
C ALA A 25 12.00 12.73 24.15
N GLU A 26 12.60 13.70 23.47
CA GLU A 26 13.58 14.62 24.07
C GLU A 26 12.94 15.57 25.07
N LEU A 27 11.78 16.14 24.73
CA LEU A 27 11.00 16.99 25.64
C LEU A 27 10.65 16.23 26.93
N CYS A 28 10.20 14.97 26.83
CA CYS A 28 9.89 14.15 28.00
C CYS A 28 11.11 13.84 28.88
N LYS A 29 12.31 13.75 28.29
CA LYS A 29 13.56 13.45 29.04
C LYS A 29 14.14 14.67 29.73
N SER A 30 14.10 15.81 29.05
CA SER A 30 14.92 16.97 29.39
C SER A 30 14.10 18.18 29.82
N GLY A 31 12.84 18.28 29.37
CA GLY A 31 12.01 19.47 29.51
C GLY A 31 12.59 20.70 28.79
N GLY A 32 11.91 21.85 28.92
CA GLY A 32 12.41 23.15 28.46
C GLY A 32 11.62 23.74 27.28
N ASP A 33 11.51 25.06 27.29
CA ASP A 33 10.66 25.83 26.36
C ASP A 33 11.09 25.64 24.90
N GLU A 34 12.39 25.59 24.62
CA GLU A 34 12.91 25.36 23.26
C GLU A 34 12.50 23.99 22.68
N LEU A 35 12.47 22.95 23.53
CA LEU A 35 12.02 21.61 23.12
C LEU A 35 10.50 21.54 22.98
N ALA A 36 9.76 22.32 23.77
CA ALA A 36 8.30 22.44 23.62
C ALA A 36 7.95 23.11 22.28
N GLU A 37 8.61 24.22 21.95
CA GLU A 37 8.43 24.89 20.66
C GLU A 37 8.83 24.00 19.48
N ALA A 38 9.91 23.23 19.62
CA ALA A 38 10.34 22.29 18.59
C ALA A 38 9.32 21.16 18.38
N TRP A 39 8.73 20.65 19.47
CA TRP A 39 7.69 19.63 19.41
C TRP A 39 6.42 20.17 18.75
N ASP A 40 5.93 21.33 19.17
CA ASP A 40 4.76 22.00 18.59
C ASP A 40 4.93 22.18 17.07
N LYS A 41 6.12 22.62 16.64
CA LYS A 41 6.44 22.76 15.22
C LYS A 41 6.42 21.41 14.50
N ALA A 42 7.07 20.38 15.06
CA ALA A 42 7.12 19.06 14.44
C ALA A 42 5.73 18.41 14.36
N GLU A 43 4.89 18.61 15.37
CA GLU A 43 3.51 18.14 15.40
C GLU A 43 2.66 18.84 14.33
N LEU A 44 2.77 20.17 14.20
CA LEU A 44 2.07 20.93 13.14
C LEU A 44 2.50 20.48 11.74
N GLU A 45 3.80 20.29 11.50
CA GLU A 45 4.30 19.77 10.23
C GLU A 45 3.79 18.35 9.95
N PHE A 46 3.73 17.48 10.96
CA PHE A 46 3.16 16.16 10.81
C PHE A 46 1.66 16.21 10.48
N MET A 47 0.88 17.05 11.18
CA MET A 47 -0.56 17.19 10.93
C MET A 47 -0.89 17.70 9.53
N ASP A 48 -0.07 18.60 8.98
CA ASP A 48 -0.24 19.10 7.61
C ASP A 48 -0.01 18.00 6.57
N VAL A 49 1.07 17.22 6.72
CA VAL A 49 1.42 16.13 5.80
C VAL A 49 0.49 14.92 5.97
N ALA A 50 0.14 14.57 7.20
CA ALA A 50 -0.75 13.48 7.57
C ALA A 50 -2.22 13.90 7.65
N ASN A 51 -2.63 14.90 6.86
CA ASN A 51 -4.01 15.34 6.82
C ASN A 51 -4.97 14.20 6.39
N SER A 52 -6.27 14.37 6.67
CA SER A 52 -7.28 13.33 6.44
C SER A 52 -7.33 12.83 4.99
N THR A 53 -7.07 13.70 4.01
CA THR A 53 -7.05 13.31 2.60
C THR A 53 -5.87 12.39 2.30
N ALA A 54 -4.69 12.73 2.80
CA ALA A 54 -3.47 11.94 2.68
C ALA A 54 -3.62 10.56 3.35
N VAL A 55 -4.18 10.51 4.56
CA VAL A 55 -4.42 9.26 5.29
C VAL A 55 -5.43 8.37 4.56
N LEU A 56 -6.53 8.94 4.06
CA LEU A 56 -7.53 8.18 3.28
C LEU A 56 -6.95 7.63 1.97
N ALA A 57 -6.09 8.40 1.29
CA ALA A 57 -5.38 7.93 0.09
C ALA A 57 -4.48 6.72 0.40
N LEU A 58 -3.70 6.79 1.49
CA LEU A 58 -2.85 5.68 1.94
C LEU A 58 -3.66 4.43 2.32
N ILE A 59 -4.79 4.60 3.02
CA ILE A 59 -5.70 3.49 3.35
C ILE A 59 -6.20 2.81 2.07
N SER A 60 -6.63 3.60 1.08
CA SER A 60 -7.14 3.08 -0.18
C SER A 60 -6.06 2.33 -0.98
N GLU A 61 -4.83 2.85 -1.00
CA GLU A 61 -3.70 2.18 -1.63
C GLU A 61 -3.34 0.86 -0.93
N ILE A 62 -3.25 0.85 0.40
CA ILE A 62 -2.98 -0.37 1.17
C ILE A 62 -4.05 -1.43 0.92
N GLN A 63 -5.32 -1.03 0.84
CA GLN A 63 -6.41 -1.96 0.52
C GLN A 63 -6.26 -2.54 -0.89
N ALA A 64 -5.89 -1.72 -1.88
CA ALA A 64 -5.62 -2.18 -3.24
C ALA A 64 -4.43 -3.16 -3.29
N LEU A 65 -3.31 -2.82 -2.65
CA LEU A 65 -2.11 -3.67 -2.59
C LEU A 65 -2.38 -5.00 -1.86
N ARG A 66 -3.15 -4.97 -0.78
CA ARG A 66 -3.56 -6.20 -0.08
C ARG A 66 -4.39 -7.10 -1.00
N LYS A 67 -5.35 -6.53 -1.73
CA LYS A 67 -6.16 -7.28 -2.70
C LYS A 67 -5.30 -7.90 -3.81
N GLU A 68 -4.36 -7.14 -4.36
CA GLU A 68 -3.42 -7.66 -5.38
C GLU A 68 -2.53 -8.77 -4.82
N ALA A 69 -2.01 -8.61 -3.60
CA ALA A 69 -1.21 -9.63 -2.93
C ALA A 69 -2.00 -10.92 -2.66
N ASP A 70 -3.28 -10.82 -2.29
CA ASP A 70 -4.14 -11.97 -2.05
C ASP A 70 -4.43 -12.75 -3.34
N ARG A 71 -4.66 -12.06 -4.47
CA ARG A 71 -4.77 -12.69 -5.79
C ARG A 71 -3.49 -13.44 -6.17
N TYR A 72 -2.33 -12.82 -5.97
CA TYR A 72 -1.05 -13.46 -6.25
C TYR A 72 -0.82 -14.71 -5.40
N ARG A 73 -1.10 -14.64 -4.10
CA ARG A 73 -1.00 -15.79 -3.19
C ARG A 73 -1.93 -16.91 -3.63
N TRP A 74 -3.18 -16.60 -3.93
CA TRP A 74 -4.15 -17.59 -4.40
C TRP A 74 -3.69 -18.28 -5.69
N LEU A 75 -3.19 -17.52 -6.68
CA LEU A 75 -2.66 -18.08 -7.92
C LEU A 75 -1.46 -19.00 -7.66
N ARG A 76 -0.53 -18.58 -6.80
CA ARG A 76 0.64 -19.39 -6.44
C ARG A 76 0.21 -20.70 -5.79
N ASP A 77 -0.69 -20.64 -4.81
CA ASP A 77 -1.15 -21.81 -4.07
C ASP A 77 -1.94 -22.78 -4.99
N LYS A 78 -2.66 -22.26 -6.00
CA LYS A 78 -3.31 -23.07 -7.05
C LYS A 78 -2.35 -23.67 -8.06
N SER A 79 -1.19 -23.04 -8.31
CA SER A 79 -0.18 -23.53 -9.25
C SER A 79 0.54 -24.80 -8.75
N GLU A 80 0.40 -25.17 -7.48
CA GLU A 80 1.04 -26.38 -6.93
C GLU A 80 0.23 -27.67 -7.21
N SER A 81 -1.03 -27.57 -7.68
CA SER A 81 -1.85 -28.73 -8.05
C SER A 81 -1.84 -28.98 -9.57
N GLY A 82 -0.97 -29.88 -10.04
CA GLY A 82 -1.08 -30.57 -11.35
C GLY A 82 -0.92 -29.75 -12.64
N HIS A 83 -0.89 -28.42 -12.56
CA HIS A 83 -0.77 -27.54 -13.72
C HIS A 83 0.35 -26.53 -13.49
N SER A 84 1.44 -26.67 -14.26
CA SER A 84 2.49 -25.64 -14.28
C SER A 84 1.88 -24.33 -14.77
N PHE A 85 1.83 -23.33 -13.91
CA PHE A 85 1.52 -21.96 -14.32
C PHE A 85 2.68 -21.48 -15.21
N TYR A 86 2.41 -21.33 -16.51
CA TYR A 86 3.39 -20.72 -17.40
C TYR A 86 3.43 -19.22 -17.12
N LEU A 87 4.48 -18.77 -16.41
CA LEU A 87 4.86 -17.35 -16.34
C LEU A 87 5.22 -16.78 -17.73
N SER A 88 5.38 -17.65 -18.73
CA SER A 88 5.57 -17.29 -20.13
C SER A 88 4.26 -17.43 -20.91
N VAL A 89 3.93 -16.40 -21.69
CA VAL A 89 2.86 -16.48 -22.69
C VAL A 89 3.36 -17.39 -23.81
N PRO A 90 2.63 -18.47 -24.19
CA PRO A 90 3.00 -19.29 -25.33
C PRO A 90 3.23 -18.43 -26.57
N LEU A 91 4.23 -18.78 -27.40
CA LEU A 91 4.60 -18.00 -28.59
C LEU A 91 3.42 -17.72 -29.53
N TRP A 92 2.42 -18.63 -29.59
CA TRP A 92 1.20 -18.45 -30.40
C TRP A 92 0.18 -17.46 -29.81
N LEU A 93 0.33 -17.05 -28.55
CA LEU A 93 -0.41 -15.96 -27.91
C LEU A 93 0.39 -14.65 -27.89
N SER A 94 1.56 -14.61 -28.54
CA SER A 94 2.34 -13.38 -28.67
C SER A 94 1.52 -12.29 -29.36
N GLY A 95 1.42 -11.13 -28.70
CA GLY A 95 0.61 -10.00 -29.16
C GLY A 95 -0.77 -9.86 -28.51
N ILE A 96 -1.26 -10.88 -27.81
CA ILE A 96 -2.48 -10.77 -27.00
C ILE A 96 -2.11 -10.28 -25.60
N ARG A 97 -2.63 -9.11 -25.23
CA ARG A 97 -2.57 -8.59 -23.86
C ARG A 97 -3.99 -8.49 -23.33
N PHE A 98 -4.26 -9.19 -22.24
CA PHE A 98 -5.49 -8.98 -21.49
C PHE A 98 -5.39 -7.67 -20.72
N ARG A 99 -6.50 -6.94 -20.62
CA ARG A 99 -6.56 -5.75 -19.75
C ARG A 99 -6.46 -6.21 -18.31
N LYS A 100 -5.76 -5.44 -17.48
CA LYS A 100 -5.56 -5.77 -16.06
C LYS A 100 -6.89 -6.02 -15.36
N GLU A 101 -7.88 -5.19 -15.64
CA GLU A 101 -9.20 -5.22 -15.02
C GLU A 101 -9.95 -6.52 -15.35
N ASP A 102 -9.82 -7.00 -16.59
CA ASP A 102 -10.46 -8.26 -17.03
C ASP A 102 -9.79 -9.46 -16.34
N VAL A 103 -8.47 -9.47 -16.23
CA VAL A 103 -7.70 -10.52 -15.53
C VAL A 103 -8.07 -10.54 -14.04
N ASP A 104 -8.03 -9.38 -13.40
CA ASP A 104 -8.35 -9.21 -11.99
C ASP A 104 -9.78 -9.67 -11.66
N ALA A 105 -10.76 -9.35 -12.52
CA ALA A 105 -12.14 -9.79 -12.35
C ALA A 105 -12.30 -11.30 -12.53
N GLY A 106 -11.57 -11.89 -13.48
CA GLY A 106 -11.53 -13.34 -13.68
C GLY A 106 -10.99 -14.08 -12.45
N ILE A 107 -9.89 -13.58 -11.87
CA ILE A 107 -9.31 -14.15 -10.64
C ILE A 107 -10.27 -13.97 -9.46
N ASP A 108 -10.83 -12.77 -9.25
CA ASP A 108 -11.79 -12.52 -8.17
C ASP A 108 -13.00 -13.46 -8.26
N THR A 109 -13.50 -13.71 -9.48
CA THR A 109 -14.59 -14.66 -9.72
C THR A 109 -14.18 -16.07 -9.33
N ALA A 110 -13.01 -16.55 -9.79
CA ALA A 110 -12.53 -17.89 -9.46
C ALA A 110 -12.27 -18.09 -7.95
N MET A 111 -11.77 -17.06 -7.26
CA MET A 111 -11.61 -17.06 -5.81
C MET A 111 -12.96 -17.16 -5.07
N GLY A 112 -13.98 -16.41 -5.52
CA GLY A 112 -15.30 -16.36 -4.89
C GLY A 112 -16.21 -17.54 -5.22
N SER A 113 -15.95 -18.24 -6.32
CA SER A 113 -16.76 -19.39 -6.77
C SER A 113 -16.61 -20.63 -5.89
N GLY A 114 -15.64 -20.66 -4.96
CA GLY A 114 -15.40 -21.78 -4.07
C GLY A 114 -15.44 -23.11 -4.83
N GLU A 115 -14.64 -23.25 -5.89
CA GLU A 115 -14.76 -24.44 -6.72
C GLU A 115 -14.32 -25.70 -5.95
N PRO A 116 -15.12 -26.79 -6.05
CA PRO A 116 -14.94 -28.00 -5.28
C PRO A 116 -13.62 -28.67 -5.63
N SER A 117 -13.00 -29.23 -4.59
CA SER A 117 -11.86 -30.15 -4.66
C SER A 117 -12.06 -31.27 -5.68
#